data_AF-A0A1I1HRC5-F1
#
_entry.id   AF-A0A1I1HRC5-F1
#
_cell.length_a   1.000
_cell.length_b   1.000
_cell.length_c   1.000
_cell.angle_alpha   90.00
_cell.angle_beta   90.00
_cell.angle_gamma   90.00
#
_symmetry.space_group_name_H-M   'P 1'
#
loop_
_entity.id
_entity.type
_entity.pdbx_description
1 polymer ?
#
loop_
_entity_poly.entity_id
_entity_poly.type
_entity_poly.pdbx_seq_one_letter_code
_entity_poly.pdbx_strand_id
1 'polypeptide(L)'
;MAKIKQKKLKAENFRYVIKRVIKNPMIYLDNFFRYEASIDHWMRDISFTVNAGAYPAMACPDAVENGYHCRQLIEQVEVAYVIFKQCGLKKQKEPLAFFKSRDDYYTYASRGEYSFDGQINPADTLSKFFSFQPMKKWYATLDDLMLGLTWGRAPNYEQFGDKIVAIHELLLRLAQALYVIHRQGGLPLQVPSYVIAQPTDKFEGKMPLSRLGELIHGIADKRHAEAAAELEPIFEKAELWDNHMNGEDGTEVVDGDGDEGSSKADEERGSTSNVAQE
;
A
#
# COMPACT_ATOMS: atom_id res chain seq x y z
N MET A 1 -2.45 29.60 33.59
CA MET A 1 -1.95 28.82 32.43
C MET A 1 -2.61 29.35 31.17
N ALA A 2 -1.85 29.93 30.24
CA ALA A 2 -2.40 30.41 28.98
C ALA A 2 -2.79 29.22 28.08
N LYS A 3 -4.08 29.07 27.78
CA LYS A 3 -4.57 28.09 26.81
C LYS A 3 -4.01 28.45 25.43
N ILE A 4 -2.97 27.74 24.97
CA ILE A 4 -2.49 27.85 23.60
C ILE A 4 -3.64 27.41 22.70
N LYS A 5 -4.34 28.37 22.09
CA LYS A 5 -5.38 28.08 21.10
C LYS A 5 -4.69 27.43 19.90
N GLN A 6 -4.83 26.11 19.77
CA GLN A 6 -4.41 25.43 18.55
C GLN A 6 -5.20 26.04 17.39
N LYS A 7 -4.47 26.52 16.37
CA LYS A 7 -5.08 27.08 15.16
C LYS A 7 -5.91 25.98 14.50
N LYS A 8 -7.21 26.23 14.35
CA LYS A 8 -8.15 25.26 13.76
C LYS A 8 -7.69 24.90 12.35
N LEU A 9 -7.55 23.60 12.08
CA LEU A 9 -7.26 23.10 10.75
C LEU A 9 -8.45 23.39 9.82
N LYS A 10 -8.17 23.88 8.61
CA LYS A 10 -9.14 24.13 7.55
C LYS A 10 -8.77 23.30 6.33
N ALA A 11 -9.76 22.83 5.58
CA ALA A 11 -9.57 22.05 4.35
C ALA A 11 -8.74 22.82 3.31
N GLU A 12 -8.89 24.14 3.23
CA GLU A 12 -8.11 25.04 2.36
C GLU A 12 -6.58 24.95 2.56
N ASN A 13 -6.11 24.39 3.67
CA ASN A 13 -4.66 24.22 3.93
C ASN A 13 -4.10 22.91 3.34
N PHE A 14 -4.94 22.07 2.74
CA PHE A 14 -4.63 20.74 2.25
C PHE A 14 -4.99 20.63 0.76
N ARG A 15 -4.30 19.77 0.02
CA ARG A 15 -4.54 19.51 -1.40
C ARG A 15 -5.65 18.47 -1.59
N TYR A 16 -5.69 17.44 -0.75
CA TYR A 16 -6.60 16.30 -0.93
C TYR A 16 -7.51 16.06 0.29
N VAL A 17 -7.04 16.35 1.50
CA VAL A 17 -7.81 16.13 2.72
C VAL A 17 -8.99 17.10 2.87
N ILE A 18 -10.18 16.52 2.89
CA ILE A 18 -11.45 17.24 3.02
C ILE A 18 -11.91 17.38 4.48
N LYS A 19 -12.85 18.32 4.72
CA LYS A 19 -13.34 18.67 6.06
C LYS A 19 -13.83 17.47 6.90
N ARG A 20 -14.45 16.46 6.28
CA ARG A 20 -14.90 15.25 7.00
C ARG A 20 -13.72 14.43 7.56
N VAL A 21 -12.66 14.29 6.78
CA VAL A 21 -11.41 13.60 7.18
C VAL A 21 -10.66 14.43 8.21
N ILE A 22 -10.66 15.77 8.08
CA ILE A 22 -10.13 16.64 9.14
C ILE A 22 -10.90 16.40 10.44
N LYS A 23 -12.22 16.27 10.42
CA LYS A 23 -13.00 16.05 11.65
C LYS A 23 -12.74 14.67 12.26
N ASN A 24 -12.64 13.65 11.41
CA ASN A 24 -12.36 12.28 11.82
C ASN A 24 -11.42 11.61 10.80
N PRO A 25 -10.10 11.54 11.09
CA PRO A 25 -9.12 10.91 10.22
C PRO A 25 -9.37 9.43 9.96
N MET A 26 -10.07 8.73 10.87
CA MET A 26 -10.40 7.32 10.71
C MET A 26 -11.25 7.05 9.47
N ILE A 27 -12.06 8.03 9.01
CA ILE A 27 -12.84 7.90 7.77
C ILE A 27 -11.93 7.60 6.58
N TYR A 28 -10.78 8.28 6.49
CA TYR A 28 -9.82 8.01 5.43
C TYR A 28 -9.13 6.65 5.66
N LEU A 29 -8.66 6.40 6.89
CA LEU A 29 -7.90 5.20 7.20
C LEU A 29 -8.71 3.91 7.00
N ASP A 30 -9.97 3.90 7.42
CA ASP A 30 -10.89 2.79 7.18
C ASP A 30 -11.10 2.58 5.67
N ASN A 31 -11.35 3.66 4.91
CA ASN A 31 -11.57 3.52 3.47
C ASN A 31 -10.32 2.98 2.76
N PHE A 32 -9.16 3.56 3.04
CA PHE A 32 -7.91 3.21 2.40
C PHE A 32 -7.50 1.77 2.71
N PHE A 33 -7.42 1.40 3.98
CA PHE A 33 -6.88 0.09 4.37
C PHE A 33 -7.91 -1.06 4.31
N ARG A 34 -9.21 -0.78 4.23
CA ARG A 34 -10.22 -1.83 4.03
C ARG A 34 -10.53 -2.10 2.56
N TYR A 35 -10.48 -1.07 1.71
CA TYR A 35 -11.01 -1.17 0.35
C TYR A 35 -10.01 -0.82 -0.76
N GLU A 36 -9.00 0.02 -0.48
CA GLU A 36 -8.10 0.50 -1.55
C GLU A 36 -6.78 -0.28 -1.60
N ALA A 37 -6.11 -0.49 -0.46
CA ALA A 37 -4.79 -1.11 -0.45
C ALA A 37 -4.51 -1.93 0.81
N SER A 38 -3.92 -3.11 0.63
CA SER A 38 -3.26 -3.82 1.72
C SER A 38 -1.98 -3.09 2.11
N ILE A 39 -1.57 -3.19 3.39
CA ILE A 39 -0.34 -2.54 3.85
C ILE A 39 0.90 -3.02 3.09
N ASP A 40 0.97 -4.31 2.76
CA ASP A 40 2.11 -4.89 2.05
C ASP A 40 2.24 -4.36 0.61
N HIS A 41 1.11 -4.25 -0.12
CA HIS A 41 1.12 -3.65 -1.45
C HIS A 41 1.45 -2.17 -1.38
N TRP A 42 0.85 -1.46 -0.43
CA TRP A 42 1.11 -0.03 -0.28
C TRP A 42 2.57 0.30 0.05
N MET A 43 3.23 -0.49 0.89
CA MET A 43 4.67 -0.32 1.17
C MET A 43 5.55 -0.56 -0.07
N ARG A 44 5.15 -1.50 -0.96
CA ARG A 44 5.83 -1.71 -2.24
C ARG A 44 5.61 -0.53 -3.17
N ASP A 45 4.39 -0.02 -3.27
CA ASP A 45 4.06 1.15 -4.08
C ASP A 45 4.83 2.40 -3.64
N ILE A 46 4.96 2.62 -2.32
CA ILE A 46 5.82 3.67 -1.77
C ILE A 46 7.26 3.48 -2.23
N SER A 47 7.80 2.27 -2.08
CA SER A 47 9.19 1.99 -2.44
C SER A 47 9.44 2.20 -3.93
N PHE A 48 8.52 1.75 -4.79
CA PHE A 48 8.56 1.99 -6.21
C PHE A 48 8.52 3.50 -6.52
N THR A 49 7.53 4.21 -5.97
CA THR A 49 7.33 5.65 -6.19
C THR A 49 8.57 6.45 -5.79
N VAL A 50 9.17 6.15 -4.63
CA VAL A 50 10.34 6.87 -4.13
C VAL A 50 11.58 6.55 -4.96
N ASN A 51 11.80 5.28 -5.30
CA ASN A 51 12.96 4.87 -6.10
C ASN A 51 12.89 5.40 -7.52
N ALA A 52 11.75 5.24 -8.21
CA ALA A 52 11.57 5.74 -9.56
C ALA A 52 11.54 7.28 -9.62
N GLY A 53 10.98 7.93 -8.60
CA GLY A 53 10.98 9.40 -8.50
C GLY A 53 12.35 10.00 -8.21
N ALA A 54 13.22 9.28 -7.49
CA ALA A 54 14.59 9.72 -7.23
C ALA A 54 15.57 9.35 -8.35
N TYR A 55 15.29 8.25 -9.06
CA TYR A 55 16.11 7.74 -10.14
C TYR A 55 15.24 7.54 -11.39
N PRO A 56 15.04 8.60 -12.20
CA PRO A 56 14.16 8.56 -13.38
C PRO A 56 14.50 7.45 -14.40
N ALA A 57 15.72 6.93 -14.41
CA ALA A 57 16.08 5.77 -15.24
C ALA A 57 15.33 4.48 -14.86
N MET A 58 14.81 4.39 -13.63
CA MET A 58 13.94 3.30 -13.18
C MET A 58 12.45 3.62 -13.33
N ALA A 59 12.10 4.84 -13.76
CA ALA A 59 10.72 5.24 -13.97
C ALA A 59 10.18 4.67 -15.29
N CYS A 60 8.87 4.42 -15.31
CA CYS A 60 8.10 4.22 -16.52
C CYS A 60 7.21 5.47 -16.68
N PRO A 61 7.63 6.50 -17.44
CA PRO A 61 6.93 7.77 -17.48
C PRO A 61 5.49 7.67 -18.02
N ASP A 62 5.24 6.69 -18.88
CA ASP A 62 3.95 6.45 -19.51
C ASP A 62 2.98 5.66 -18.60
N ALA A 63 3.44 5.20 -17.43
CA ALA A 63 2.59 4.53 -16.45
C ALA A 63 1.61 5.54 -15.81
N VAL A 64 0.32 5.37 -16.08
CA VAL A 64 -0.76 6.24 -15.62
C VAL A 64 -0.87 6.20 -14.07
N GLU A 65 -0.43 5.11 -13.47
CA GLU A 65 -0.46 4.82 -12.04
C GLU A 65 0.47 5.75 -11.24
N ASN A 66 1.52 6.31 -11.86
CA ASN A 66 2.49 7.19 -11.18
C ASN A 66 1.80 8.40 -10.52
N GLY A 67 0.89 9.05 -11.24
CA GLY A 67 0.14 10.19 -10.70
C GLY A 67 -0.81 9.78 -9.57
N TYR A 68 -1.38 8.58 -9.65
CA TYR A 68 -2.27 8.03 -8.64
C TYR A 68 -1.52 7.75 -7.33
N HIS A 69 -0.39 7.03 -7.38
CA HIS A 69 0.40 6.70 -6.20
C HIS A 69 0.97 7.95 -5.50
N CYS A 70 1.49 8.92 -6.26
CA CYS A 70 1.94 10.20 -5.70
C CYS A 70 0.79 10.95 -5.00
N ARG A 71 -0.41 10.98 -5.59
CA ARG A 71 -1.59 11.59 -4.96
C ARG A 71 -1.93 10.88 -3.65
N GLN A 72 -2.00 9.55 -3.64
CA GLN A 72 -2.29 8.79 -2.43
C GLN A 72 -1.25 9.04 -1.32
N LEU A 73 0.02 9.14 -1.70
CA LEU A 73 1.12 9.40 -0.77
C LEU A 73 1.00 10.80 -0.13
N ILE A 74 0.70 11.83 -0.92
CA ILE A 74 0.44 13.18 -0.40
C ILE A 74 -0.77 13.17 0.54
N GLU A 75 -1.85 12.49 0.17
CA GLU A 75 -3.05 12.41 1.01
C GLU A 75 -2.76 11.72 2.35
N GLN A 76 -1.97 10.64 2.38
CA GLN A 76 -1.53 10.02 3.63
C GLN A 76 -0.70 10.96 4.51
N VAL A 77 0.22 11.72 3.92
CA VAL A 77 1.01 12.71 4.66
C VAL A 77 0.12 13.82 5.24
N GLU A 78 -0.91 14.24 4.52
CA GLU A 78 -1.91 15.19 5.01
C GLU A 78 -2.73 14.63 6.17
N VAL A 79 -3.24 13.39 6.06
CA VAL A 79 -3.99 12.72 7.11
C VAL A 79 -3.15 12.54 8.37
N ALA A 80 -1.90 12.12 8.22
CA ALA A 80 -0.93 12.05 9.29
C ALA A 80 -0.73 13.41 9.97
N TYR A 81 -0.69 14.51 9.20
CA TYR A 81 -0.55 15.85 9.75
C TYR A 81 -1.77 16.28 10.56
N VAL A 82 -2.97 15.91 10.11
CA VAL A 82 -4.21 16.13 10.87
C VAL A 82 -4.12 15.42 12.22
N ILE A 83 -3.77 14.13 12.23
CA ILE A 83 -3.64 13.33 13.47
C ILE A 83 -2.58 13.96 14.39
N PHE A 84 -1.39 14.26 13.85
CA PHE A 84 -0.31 14.90 14.58
C PHE A 84 -0.74 16.19 15.29
N LYS A 85 -1.52 17.04 14.61
CA LYS A 85 -2.02 18.29 15.16
C LYS A 85 -3.15 18.11 16.18
N GLN A 86 -4.11 17.23 15.89
CA GLN A 86 -5.25 16.98 16.78
C GLN A 86 -4.84 16.33 18.09
N CYS A 87 -3.89 15.39 18.03
CA CYS A 87 -3.34 14.74 19.20
C CYS A 87 -2.31 15.61 19.95
N GLY A 88 -2.00 16.82 19.45
CA GLY A 88 -1.07 17.74 20.10
C GLY A 88 0.36 17.20 20.21
N LEU A 89 0.76 16.34 19.27
CA LEU A 89 2.08 15.71 19.27
C LEU A 89 3.17 16.76 19.11
N LYS A 90 4.32 16.51 19.73
CA LYS A 90 5.44 17.44 19.79
C LYS A 90 6.53 17.02 18.83
N LYS A 91 7.22 18.02 18.26
CA LYS A 91 8.43 17.75 17.50
C LYS A 91 9.56 17.25 18.40
N GLN A 92 10.41 16.42 17.83
CA GLN A 92 11.58 15.83 18.45
C GLN A 92 12.85 16.43 17.87
N LYS A 93 13.94 16.38 18.65
CA LYS A 93 15.25 16.92 18.22
C LYS A 93 15.95 16.01 17.22
N GLU A 94 15.77 14.70 17.36
CA GLU A 94 16.49 13.67 16.58
C GLU A 94 15.49 12.83 15.78
N PRO A 95 14.97 13.36 14.65
CA PRO A 95 13.92 12.69 13.87
C PRO A 95 14.37 11.38 13.21
N LEU A 96 15.68 11.16 13.07
CA LEU A 96 16.25 9.98 12.41
C LEU A 96 16.76 8.94 13.42
N ALA A 97 16.61 9.18 14.73
CA ALA A 97 16.96 8.21 15.77
C ALA A 97 15.83 7.17 15.90
N PHE A 98 15.84 6.17 15.02
CA PHE A 98 14.78 5.17 14.93
C PHE A 98 14.94 3.94 15.82
N PHE A 99 16.11 3.73 16.42
CA PHE A 99 16.37 2.55 17.24
C PHE A 99 16.85 3.02 18.61
N LYS A 100 16.17 2.57 19.67
CA LYS A 100 16.61 2.78 21.06
C LYS A 100 17.60 1.71 21.48
N SER A 101 17.35 0.48 21.05
CA SER A 101 18.16 -0.69 21.38
C SER A 101 18.76 -1.33 20.13
N ARG A 102 19.80 -2.13 20.35
CA ARG A 102 20.39 -2.98 19.31
C ARG A 102 19.41 -4.05 18.81
N ASP A 103 18.51 -4.50 19.68
CA ASP A 103 17.49 -5.50 19.34
C ASP A 103 16.42 -4.91 18.40
N ASP A 104 16.04 -3.64 18.57
CA ASP A 104 15.15 -2.94 17.63
C ASP A 104 15.78 -2.88 16.23
N TYR A 105 17.09 -2.62 16.15
CA TYR A 105 17.82 -2.61 14.89
C TYR A 105 17.86 -4.00 14.24
N TYR A 106 18.14 -5.06 15.00
CA TYR A 106 18.16 -6.42 14.44
C TYR A 106 16.78 -6.90 14.04
N THR A 107 15.74 -6.54 14.79
CA THR A 107 14.35 -6.87 14.46
C THR A 107 13.96 -6.20 13.14
N TYR A 108 14.30 -4.93 12.97
CA TYR A 108 14.15 -4.23 11.70
C TYR A 108 14.97 -4.87 10.57
N ALA A 109 16.26 -5.11 10.79
CA ALA A 109 17.15 -5.61 9.75
C ALA A 109 16.82 -7.04 9.30
N SER A 110 16.30 -7.89 10.20
CA SER A 110 16.00 -9.29 9.90
C SER A 110 14.57 -9.56 9.47
N ARG A 111 13.59 -8.76 9.94
CA ARG A 111 12.16 -8.99 9.70
C ARG A 111 11.46 -7.85 8.97
N GLY A 112 12.11 -6.71 8.77
CA GLY A 112 11.47 -5.50 8.24
C GLY A 112 10.41 -4.93 9.18
N GLU A 113 10.41 -5.34 10.46
CA GLU A 113 9.45 -4.89 11.46
C GLU A 113 9.95 -3.58 12.09
N TYR A 114 9.14 -2.53 12.03
CA TYR A 114 9.51 -1.19 12.52
C TYR A 114 9.17 -1.05 14.01
N SER A 115 9.75 -1.89 14.85
CA SER A 115 9.48 -1.93 16.28
C SER A 115 10.27 -0.89 17.08
N PHE A 116 9.67 -0.43 18.17
CA PHE A 116 10.28 0.31 19.27
C PHE A 116 9.98 -0.46 20.56
N ASP A 117 10.99 -1.04 21.21
CA ASP A 117 10.79 -1.92 22.38
C ASP A 117 9.82 -3.08 22.05
N GLY A 118 9.89 -3.62 20.81
CA GLY A 118 9.02 -4.69 20.32
C GLY A 118 7.61 -4.26 19.85
N GLN A 119 7.26 -2.96 19.87
CA GLN A 119 5.98 -2.46 19.35
C GLN A 119 6.15 -1.20 18.49
N ILE A 120 5.37 -1.08 17.41
CA ILE A 120 5.30 0.18 16.65
C ILE A 120 4.65 1.24 17.55
N ASN A 121 5.29 2.41 17.70
CA ASN A 121 4.71 3.57 18.37
C ASN A 121 4.31 4.64 17.34
N PRO A 122 3.04 4.68 16.89
CA PRO A 122 2.62 5.62 15.85
C PRO A 122 2.78 7.09 16.26
N ALA A 123 2.64 7.41 17.55
CA ALA A 123 2.80 8.78 18.04
C ALA A 123 4.26 9.26 17.93
N ASP A 124 5.21 8.38 18.24
CA ASP A 124 6.64 8.65 18.07
C ASP A 124 6.98 8.81 16.58
N THR A 125 6.51 7.89 15.73
CA THR A 125 6.71 7.94 14.28
C THR A 125 6.19 9.23 13.66
N LEU A 126 4.94 9.62 13.96
CA LEU A 126 4.36 10.88 13.48
C LEU A 126 5.18 12.09 13.96
N SER A 127 5.63 12.05 15.21
CA SER A 127 6.45 13.11 15.78
C SER A 127 7.79 13.24 15.06
N LYS A 128 8.48 12.13 14.79
CA LYS A 128 9.73 12.10 14.01
C LYS A 128 9.54 12.56 12.58
N PHE A 129 8.50 12.08 11.90
CA PHE A 129 8.17 12.43 10.52
C PHE A 129 8.02 13.95 10.31
N PHE A 130 7.23 14.62 11.16
CA PHE A 130 7.06 16.08 11.07
C PHE A 130 8.18 16.90 11.73
N SER A 131 9.12 16.23 12.39
CA SER A 131 10.35 16.85 12.90
C SER A 131 11.45 16.87 11.85
N PHE A 132 11.53 15.84 11.00
CA PHE A 132 12.46 15.79 9.87
C PHE A 132 12.27 16.99 8.94
N GLN A 133 11.02 17.24 8.52
CA GLN A 133 10.69 18.45 7.77
C GLN A 133 9.23 18.89 7.97
N PRO A 134 8.92 20.20 7.85
CA PRO A 134 7.54 20.67 7.94
C PRO A 134 6.71 20.23 6.74
N MET A 135 5.38 20.20 6.91
CA MET A 135 4.41 19.83 5.88
C MET A 135 4.64 20.50 4.51
N LYS A 136 4.95 21.82 4.51
CA LYS A 136 5.24 22.54 3.26
C LYS A 136 6.45 21.99 2.50
N LYS A 137 7.48 21.53 3.22
CA LYS A 137 8.65 20.87 2.60
C LYS A 137 8.30 19.47 2.13
N TRP A 138 7.45 18.74 2.85
CA TRP A 138 6.93 17.45 2.38
C TRP A 138 6.19 17.57 1.05
N TYR A 139 5.35 18.59 0.86
CA TYR A 139 4.75 18.85 -0.45
C TYR A 139 5.79 19.02 -1.56
N ALA A 140 6.80 19.87 -1.33
CA ALA A 140 7.87 20.06 -2.31
C ALA A 140 8.61 18.75 -2.62
N THR A 141 8.98 17.97 -1.60
CA THR A 141 9.63 16.67 -1.79
C THR A 141 8.78 15.69 -2.61
N LEU A 142 7.47 15.62 -2.35
CA LEU A 142 6.57 14.72 -3.07
C LEU A 142 6.29 15.21 -4.50
N ASP A 143 6.25 16.53 -4.71
CA ASP A 143 6.16 17.12 -6.05
C ASP A 143 7.43 16.84 -6.87
N ASP A 144 8.61 16.96 -6.24
CA ASP A 144 9.89 16.66 -6.88
C ASP A 144 10.01 15.17 -7.25
N LEU A 145 9.50 14.27 -6.40
CA LEU A 145 9.41 12.83 -6.72
C LEU A 145 8.45 12.59 -7.89
N MET A 146 7.27 13.21 -7.87
CA MET A 146 6.29 13.10 -8.95
C MET A 146 6.86 13.59 -10.28
N LEU A 147 7.59 14.71 -10.29
CA LEU A 147 8.27 15.22 -11.48
C LEU A 147 9.31 14.22 -11.99
N GLY A 148 10.11 13.64 -11.08
CA GLY A 148 11.08 12.61 -11.42
C GLY A 148 10.46 11.40 -12.13
N LEU A 149 9.26 10.98 -11.73
CA LEU A 149 8.53 9.88 -12.38
C LEU A 149 8.13 10.18 -13.83
N THR A 150 7.94 11.46 -14.17
CA THR A 150 7.54 11.88 -15.53
C THR A 150 8.71 12.04 -16.49
N TRP A 151 9.95 11.98 -16.00
CA TRP A 151 11.14 12.16 -16.83
C TRP A 151 11.62 10.85 -17.42
N GLY A 152 11.66 10.76 -18.76
CA GLY A 152 12.25 9.60 -19.46
C GLY A 152 13.77 9.50 -19.37
N ARG A 153 14.45 10.53 -18.87
CA ARG A 153 15.89 10.56 -18.57
C ARG A 153 16.14 11.48 -17.38
N ALA A 154 17.03 11.08 -16.47
CA ALA A 154 17.35 11.90 -15.30
C ALA A 154 18.22 13.11 -15.70
N PRO A 155 17.75 14.36 -15.52
CA PRO A 155 18.59 15.53 -15.71
C PRO A 155 19.58 15.72 -14.55
N ASN A 156 19.30 15.14 -13.37
CA ASN A 156 20.17 15.20 -12.19
C ASN A 156 19.91 14.00 -11.24
N TYR A 157 20.81 13.02 -11.24
CA TYR A 157 20.73 11.85 -10.35
C TYR A 157 20.98 12.17 -8.87
N GLU A 158 21.48 13.37 -8.55
CA GLU A 158 21.83 13.77 -7.19
C GLU A 158 20.77 14.66 -6.52
N GLN A 159 19.58 14.83 -7.10
CA GLN A 159 18.61 15.83 -6.59
C GLN A 159 18.24 15.62 -5.11
N PHE A 160 18.22 14.37 -4.65
CA PHE A 160 17.98 14.02 -3.26
C PHE A 160 19.25 13.63 -2.48
N GLY A 161 20.30 13.18 -3.17
CA GLY A 161 21.53 12.63 -2.56
C GLY A 161 21.21 11.60 -1.46
N ASP A 162 21.98 11.61 -0.38
CA ASP A 162 21.80 10.71 0.76
C ASP A 162 20.46 10.88 1.50
N LYS A 163 19.75 12.00 1.28
CA LYS A 163 18.45 12.23 1.94
C LYS A 163 17.37 11.30 1.42
N ILE A 164 17.54 10.71 0.23
CA ILE A 164 16.52 9.82 -0.32
C ILE A 164 16.28 8.61 0.58
N VAL A 165 17.34 8.08 1.20
CA VAL A 165 17.25 6.95 2.14
C VAL A 165 16.40 7.33 3.35
N ALA A 166 16.61 8.54 3.90
CA ALA A 166 15.81 9.03 5.03
C ALA A 166 14.36 9.31 4.63
N ILE A 167 14.11 9.85 3.43
CA ILE A 167 12.77 10.10 2.90
C ILE A 167 12.01 8.78 2.73
N HIS A 168 12.65 7.80 2.07
CA HIS A 168 12.09 6.47 1.85
C HIS A 168 11.70 5.80 3.18
N GLU A 169 12.63 5.76 4.12
CA GLU A 169 12.43 5.15 5.42
C GLU A 169 11.31 5.82 6.22
N LEU A 170 11.25 7.16 6.20
CA LEU A 170 10.21 7.92 6.88
C LEU A 170 8.81 7.66 6.28
N LEU A 171 8.70 7.55 4.96
CA LEU A 171 7.43 7.28 4.28
C LEU A 171 6.93 5.85 4.56
N LEU A 172 7.82 4.85 4.57
CA LEU A 172 7.46 3.48 4.95
C LEU A 172 6.99 3.40 6.41
N ARG A 173 7.73 4.02 7.34
CA ARG A 173 7.33 4.11 8.75
C ARG A 173 6.00 4.83 8.92
N LEU A 174 5.74 5.88 8.14
CA LEU A 174 4.49 6.61 8.16
C LEU A 174 3.31 5.70 7.79
N ALA A 175 3.42 4.98 6.67
CA ALA A 175 2.39 4.06 6.20
C ALA A 175 2.05 3.01 7.27
N GLN A 176 3.06 2.43 7.90
CA GLN A 176 2.84 1.47 8.99
C GLN A 176 2.22 2.11 10.23
N ALA A 177 2.65 3.30 10.62
CA ALA A 177 2.05 4.01 11.75
C ALA A 177 0.56 4.29 11.51
N LEU A 178 0.19 4.72 10.29
CA LEU A 178 -1.20 4.92 9.91
C LEU A 178 -2.00 3.61 9.90
N TYR A 179 -1.39 2.51 9.45
CA TYR A 179 -2.01 1.18 9.49
C TYR A 179 -2.24 0.68 10.93
N VAL A 180 -1.30 0.91 11.84
CA VAL A 180 -1.48 0.57 13.26
C VAL A 180 -2.61 1.39 13.88
N ILE A 181 -2.68 2.69 13.58
CA ILE A 181 -3.77 3.56 14.03
C ILE A 181 -5.12 3.03 13.51
N HIS A 182 -5.19 2.64 12.23
CA HIS A 182 -6.37 1.99 11.65
C HIS A 182 -6.74 0.72 12.44
N ARG A 183 -5.80 -0.21 12.59
CA ARG A 183 -6.03 -1.52 13.20
C ARG A 183 -6.47 -1.44 14.67
N GLN A 184 -6.05 -0.40 15.37
CA GLN A 184 -6.36 -0.16 16.78
C GLN A 184 -7.55 0.78 16.98
N GLY A 185 -8.15 1.30 15.90
CA GLY A 185 -9.29 2.22 15.97
C GLY A 185 -8.95 3.63 16.49
N GLY A 186 -7.67 4.00 16.46
CA GLY A 186 -7.19 5.29 16.99
C GLY A 186 -5.71 5.27 17.35
N LEU A 187 -5.20 6.42 17.81
CA LEU A 187 -3.81 6.53 18.26
C LEU A 187 -3.66 5.82 19.62
N PRO A 188 -2.83 4.76 19.74
CA PRO A 188 -2.59 4.11 21.02
C PRO A 188 -1.83 5.08 21.93
N LEU A 189 -2.45 5.46 23.04
CA LEU A 189 -1.78 6.21 24.09
C LEU A 189 -1.46 5.24 25.22
N GLN A 190 -0.17 5.12 25.57
CA GLN A 190 0.22 4.46 26.81
C GLN A 190 -0.25 5.34 27.97
N VAL A 191 -1.36 4.96 28.58
CA VAL A 191 -1.87 5.57 29.81
C VAL A 191 -1.23 4.87 31.02
N PRO A 192 -0.77 5.61 32.03
CA PRO A 192 -0.30 5.02 33.28
C PRO A 192 -1.35 4.09 33.89
N SER A 193 -0.94 3.02 34.57
CA SER A 193 -1.83 1.97 35.09
C SER A 193 -2.92 2.46 36.05
N TYR A 194 -2.75 3.63 36.66
CA TYR A 194 -3.76 4.27 37.53
C TYR A 194 -4.82 5.07 36.77
N VAL A 195 -4.69 5.24 35.45
CA VAL A 195 -5.68 5.91 34.60
C VAL A 195 -6.63 4.86 34.05
N ILE A 196 -7.79 4.74 34.67
CA ILE A 196 -8.89 3.93 34.14
C ILE A 196 -9.60 4.78 33.08
N ALA A 197 -9.33 4.51 31.81
CA ALA A 197 -10.14 5.07 30.73
C ALA A 197 -11.55 4.46 30.86
N GLN A 198 -12.54 5.27 31.21
CA GLN A 198 -13.93 4.82 31.14
C GLN A 198 -14.24 4.55 29.66
N PRO A 199 -14.67 3.34 29.29
CA PRO A 199 -15.16 3.09 27.96
C PRO A 199 -16.37 4.02 27.78
N THR A 200 -16.26 5.03 26.93
CA THR A 200 -17.47 5.66 26.40
C THR A 200 -18.25 4.55 25.72
N ASP A 201 -19.50 4.39 26.12
CA ASP A 201 -20.43 3.38 25.63
C ASP A 201 -20.19 3.09 24.15
N LYS A 202 -20.11 1.80 23.82
CA LYS A 202 -19.97 1.29 22.46
C LYS A 202 -20.81 2.16 21.53
N PHE A 203 -20.14 2.98 20.71
CA PHE A 203 -20.82 3.64 19.63
C PHE A 203 -21.25 2.51 18.68
N GLU A 204 -22.51 2.09 18.80
CA GLU A 204 -23.17 1.18 17.86
C GLU A 204 -23.26 1.92 16.52
N GLY A 205 -22.14 1.93 15.82
CA GLY A 205 -21.92 2.66 14.59
C GLY A 205 -22.71 2.06 13.43
N LYS A 206 -24.00 2.35 13.38
CA LYS A 206 -24.65 2.64 12.11
C LYS A 206 -24.77 4.15 12.01
N MET A 207 -23.66 4.82 11.64
CA MET A 207 -23.82 6.17 11.09
C MET A 207 -24.56 6.02 9.76
N PRO A 208 -25.73 6.66 9.60
CA PRO A 208 -26.40 6.65 8.30
C PRO A 208 -25.44 7.23 7.27
N LEU A 209 -25.21 6.47 6.20
CA LEU A 209 -24.43 6.92 5.06
C LEU A 209 -25.06 8.24 4.59
N SER A 210 -24.24 9.26 4.33
CA SER A 210 -24.75 10.44 3.61
C SER A 210 -25.30 9.98 2.26
N ARG A 211 -26.30 10.67 1.69
CA ARG A 211 -26.87 10.28 0.37
C ARG A 211 -25.83 10.04 -0.74
N LEU A 212 -24.69 10.73 -0.68
CA LEU A 212 -23.57 10.50 -1.59
C LEU A 212 -22.80 9.21 -1.29
N GLY A 213 -22.67 8.84 -0.02
CA GLY A 213 -22.12 7.55 0.41
C GLY A 213 -23.04 6.39 0.03
N GLU A 214 -24.35 6.52 0.19
CA GLU A 214 -25.34 5.54 -0.30
C GLU A 214 -25.25 5.40 -1.83
N LEU A 215 -25.07 6.50 -2.56
CA LEU A 215 -24.92 6.48 -4.00
C LEU A 215 -23.62 5.79 -4.44
N ILE A 216 -22.50 6.07 -3.78
CA ILE A 216 -21.20 5.45 -4.10
C ILE A 216 -21.23 3.95 -3.78
N HIS A 217 -21.82 3.55 -2.64
CA HIS A 217 -22.03 2.14 -2.33
C HIS A 217 -22.97 1.47 -3.33
N GLY A 218 -24.09 2.10 -3.69
CA GLY A 218 -24.99 1.57 -4.71
C GLY A 218 -24.34 1.44 -6.09
N ILE A 219 -23.43 2.33 -6.47
CA ILE A 219 -22.68 2.22 -7.73
C ILE A 219 -21.63 1.10 -7.66
N ALA A 220 -20.93 0.96 -6.52
CA ALA A 220 -19.95 -0.09 -6.32
C ALA A 220 -20.62 -1.48 -6.29
N ASP A 221 -21.69 -1.64 -5.52
CA ASP A 221 -22.45 -2.88 -5.41
C ASP A 221 -23.06 -3.28 -6.75
N LYS A 222 -23.56 -2.31 -7.53
CA LYS A 222 -24.09 -2.56 -8.87
C LYS A 222 -22.99 -2.99 -9.84
N ARG A 223 -21.82 -2.35 -9.81
CA ARG A 223 -20.66 -2.77 -10.63
C ARG A 223 -20.15 -4.16 -10.26
N HIS A 224 -20.13 -4.50 -8.97
CA HIS A 224 -19.72 -5.83 -8.53
C HIS A 224 -20.76 -6.90 -8.89
N ALA A 225 -22.05 -6.59 -8.82
CA ALA A 225 -23.12 -7.49 -9.27
C ALA A 225 -23.10 -7.68 -10.80
N GLU A 226 -22.89 -6.61 -11.57
CA GLU A 226 -22.74 -6.68 -13.03
C GLU A 226 -21.50 -7.49 -13.43
N ALA A 227 -20.34 -7.25 -12.78
CA ALA A 227 -19.13 -8.03 -13.01
C ALA A 227 -19.29 -9.50 -12.60
N ALA A 228 -20.02 -9.80 -11.52
CA ALA A 228 -20.32 -11.18 -11.13
C ALA A 228 -21.22 -11.88 -12.15
N ALA A 229 -22.27 -11.20 -12.63
CA ALA A 229 -23.18 -11.73 -13.65
C ALA A 229 -22.53 -11.92 -15.02
N GLU A 230 -21.52 -11.10 -15.37
CA GLU A 230 -20.73 -11.31 -16.60
C GLU A 230 -19.79 -12.52 -16.50
N LEU A 231 -19.30 -12.83 -15.30
CA LEU A 231 -18.40 -13.95 -15.06
C LEU A 231 -19.14 -15.29 -14.84
N GLU A 232 -20.39 -15.26 -14.36
CA GLU A 232 -21.23 -16.43 -14.12
C GLU A 232 -21.36 -17.38 -15.34
N PRO A 233 -21.69 -16.91 -16.56
CA PRO A 233 -21.73 -17.78 -17.74
C PRO A 233 -20.35 -18.28 -18.19
N ILE A 234 -19.26 -17.60 -17.79
CA ILE A 234 -17.89 -18.05 -18.06
C ILE A 234 -17.52 -19.20 -17.13
N PHE A 235 -17.92 -19.13 -15.86
CA PHE A 235 -17.74 -20.21 -14.89
C PHE A 235 -18.62 -21.43 -15.22
N GLU A 236 -19.89 -21.25 -15.61
CA GLU A 236 -20.75 -22.35 -16.06
C GLU A 236 -20.17 -23.07 -17.28
N LYS A 237 -19.57 -22.33 -18.23
CA LYS A 237 -18.95 -22.90 -19.42
C LYS A 237 -17.64 -23.63 -19.10
N ALA A 238 -16.91 -23.19 -18.08
CA ALA A 238 -15.73 -23.87 -17.56
C ALA A 238 -16.08 -25.16 -16.83
N GLU A 239 -17.13 -25.18 -16.00
CA GLU A 239 -17.65 -26.41 -15.36
C GLU A 239 -18.21 -27.42 -16.37
N LEU A 240 -18.88 -26.95 -17.43
CA LEU A 240 -19.33 -27.79 -18.54
C LEU A 240 -18.15 -28.42 -19.30
N TRP A 241 -17.05 -27.68 -19.50
CA TRP A 241 -15.84 -28.21 -20.12
C TRP A 241 -15.15 -29.27 -19.26
N ASP A 242 -15.09 -29.07 -17.94
CA ASP A 242 -14.48 -30.04 -17.01
C ASP A 242 -15.29 -31.34 -16.90
N ASN A 243 -16.63 -31.24 -16.94
CA ASN A 243 -17.51 -32.42 -17.00
C ASN A 243 -17.43 -33.16 -18.34
N HIS A 244 -17.13 -32.47 -19.44
CA HIS A 244 -16.98 -33.08 -20.76
C HIS A 244 -15.61 -33.75 -20.96
N MET A 245 -14.60 -33.37 -20.18
CA MET A 245 -13.24 -33.95 -20.20
C MET A 245 -13.06 -35.09 -19.19
N ASN A 246 -13.91 -35.17 -18.15
CA ASN A 246 -13.85 -36.19 -17.10
C ASN A 246 -15.09 -37.11 -17.04
N GLY A 247 -15.99 -37.04 -18.03
CA GLY A 247 -17.12 -37.96 -18.17
C GLY A 247 -16.68 -39.30 -18.75
N GLU A 248 -16.78 -40.33 -17.92
CA GLU A 248 -16.54 -41.75 -18.22
C GLU A 248 -17.24 -42.22 -19.50
N ASP A 249 -16.47 -42.50 -20.57
CA ASP A 249 -16.95 -43.34 -21.67
C ASP A 249 -16.68 -44.81 -21.29
N GLY A 250 -17.62 -45.36 -20.54
CA GLY A 250 -17.77 -46.80 -20.40
C GLY A 250 -18.28 -47.37 -21.73
N THR A 251 -17.37 -47.81 -22.58
CA THR A 251 -17.69 -48.72 -23.69
C THR A 251 -16.95 -50.03 -23.53
N GLU A 252 -17.78 -51.03 -23.28
CA GLU A 252 -17.63 -52.47 -23.36
C GLU A 252 -16.40 -53.00 -24.12
N VAL A 253 -15.71 -53.89 -23.41
CA VAL A 253 -14.86 -54.95 -23.94
C VAL A 253 -15.68 -55.80 -24.91
N VAL A 254 -15.29 -55.84 -26.17
CA VAL A 254 -15.60 -56.96 -27.08
C VAL A 254 -14.32 -57.36 -27.81
N ASP A 255 -13.92 -58.60 -27.55
CA ASP A 255 -12.80 -59.33 -28.12
C ASP A 255 -12.85 -59.42 -29.64
N GLY A 256 -11.67 -59.41 -30.28
CA GLY A 256 -11.51 -59.70 -31.70
C GLY A 256 -10.05 -59.75 -32.13
N ASP A 257 -9.51 -60.97 -32.18
CA ASP A 257 -8.14 -61.37 -32.54
C ASP A 257 -7.59 -60.76 -33.84
N GLY A 258 -6.27 -60.52 -33.85
CA GLY A 258 -5.50 -60.16 -35.05
C GLY A 258 -4.02 -59.94 -34.76
N ASP A 259 -3.28 -61.04 -34.76
CA ASP A 259 -1.83 -61.18 -34.54
C ASP A 259 -0.95 -60.60 -35.67
N GLU A 260 0.35 -60.53 -35.36
CA GLU A 260 1.54 -60.38 -36.20
C GLU A 260 2.12 -58.98 -36.48
N GLY A 261 3.39 -58.78 -36.09
CA GLY A 261 4.34 -58.12 -37.01
C GLY A 261 5.41 -57.15 -36.48
N SER A 262 6.25 -57.61 -35.56
CA SER A 262 7.71 -57.34 -35.46
C SER A 262 8.44 -56.28 -36.37
N SER A 263 9.20 -55.40 -35.70
CA SER A 263 10.63 -55.06 -35.94
C SER A 263 11.08 -53.75 -36.64
N LYS A 264 12.19 -53.23 -36.06
CA LYS A 264 13.29 -52.37 -36.58
C LYS A 264 13.01 -50.85 -36.73
N ALA A 265 13.70 -49.94 -36.04
CA ALA A 265 15.15 -49.65 -35.98
C ALA A 265 15.75 -49.21 -37.33
N ASP A 266 16.06 -47.92 -37.44
CA ASP A 266 17.34 -47.30 -37.88
C ASP A 266 17.08 -45.77 -38.03
N GLU A 267 17.81 -44.86 -37.35
CA GLU A 267 19.15 -44.36 -37.69
C GLU A 267 19.20 -43.82 -39.15
N GLU A 268 19.56 -42.59 -39.51
CA GLU A 268 20.67 -41.74 -39.06
C GLU A 268 20.57 -40.31 -39.66
N ARG A 269 21.14 -39.36 -38.91
CA ARG A 269 22.07 -38.26 -39.30
C ARG A 269 21.68 -37.19 -40.32
N GLY A 270 21.91 -35.96 -39.86
CA GLY A 270 22.21 -34.78 -40.69
C GLY A 270 22.80 -33.64 -39.87
N SER A 271 23.97 -33.87 -39.29
CA SER A 271 24.78 -32.87 -38.58
C SER A 271 25.53 -31.98 -39.58
N THR A 272 25.50 -30.66 -39.41
CA THR A 272 26.67 -29.80 -39.67
C THR A 272 26.60 -28.53 -38.84
N SER A 273 27.50 -28.46 -37.86
CA SER A 273 28.07 -27.25 -37.27
C SER A 273 28.99 -26.53 -38.25
N ASN A 274 29.11 -25.20 -38.13
CA ASN A 274 30.36 -24.42 -38.17
C ASN A 274 30.03 -22.96 -37.76
N VAL A 275 30.46 -22.47 -36.60
CA VAL A 275 31.78 -21.89 -36.25
C VAL A 275 31.96 -20.44 -36.74
N ALA A 276 31.77 -19.52 -35.78
CA ALA A 276 32.64 -18.44 -35.28
C ALA A 276 33.43 -17.46 -36.20
N GLN A 277 33.53 -16.23 -35.63
CA GLN A 277 34.54 -15.16 -35.75
C GLN A 277 34.46 -14.18 -36.93
N GLU A 278 34.12 -12.93 -36.62
CA GLU A 278 35.07 -11.82 -36.36
C GLU A 278 34.46 -10.80 -35.38
#